data_AF-A0A968MJL6-F1
#
_entry.id   AF-A0A968MJL6-F1
#
_cell.length_a   1.000
_cell.length_b   1.000
_cell.length_c   1.000
_cell.angle_alpha   90.00
_cell.angle_beta   90.00
_cell.angle_gamma   90.00
#
_symmetry.space_group_name_H-M   'P 1'
#
loop_
_entity.id
_entity.type
_entity.pdbx_description
1 polymer ?
#
loop_
_entity_poly.entity_id
_entity_poly.type
_entity_poly.pdbx_seq_one_letter_code
_entity_poly.pdbx_strand_id
1 'polypeptide(L)' 'MKKSKFSESQHRAIVAEQAKGERNVAQICEHDQISAAIFYKWKTQQAKE' A
#
# COMPACT_ATOMS: atom_id res chain seq x y z
N MET A 1 13.91 8.26 14.86
CA MET A 1 13.08 7.24 14.20
C MET A 1 12.84 7.72 12.77
N LYS A 2 13.32 7.00 11.74
CA LYS A 2 13.09 7.42 10.35
C LYS A 2 11.57 7.47 10.16
N LYS A 3 11.01 8.67 10.00
CA LYS A 3 9.60 8.85 9.63
C LYS A 3 9.36 7.94 8.44
N SER A 4 8.40 7.02 8.55
CA SER A 4 7.95 6.22 7.41
C SER A 4 7.77 7.18 6.24
N LYS A 5 8.40 6.88 5.10
CA LYS A 5 8.31 7.73 3.90
C LYS A 5 6.85 7.90 3.43
N PHE A 6 5.98 7.02 3.91
CA PHE A 6 4.55 7.00 3.67
C PHE A 6 3.78 7.25 4.97
N SER A 7 2.81 8.16 4.89
CA SER A 7 1.82 8.40 5.93
C SER A 7 0.74 7.30 5.92
N GLU A 8 0.02 7.12 7.03
CA GLU A 8 -1.11 6.17 7.08
C GLU A 8 -2.17 6.45 6.00
N SER A 9 -2.42 7.73 5.70
CA SER A 9 -3.32 8.14 4.62
C SER A 9 -2.84 7.67 3.25
N GLN A 10 -1.52 7.72 2.99
CA GLN A 10 -0.95 7.20 1.75
C GLN A 10 -1.06 5.67 1.66
N HIS A 11 -0.80 4.94 2.75
CA HIS A 11 -0.96 3.47 2.74
C HIS A 11 -2.40 3.07 2.37
N ARG A 12 -3.39 3.77 2.93
CA ARG A 12 -4.82 3.55 2.62
C ARG A 12 -5.15 3.84 1.16
N ALA A 13 -4.66 4.96 0.62
CA ALA A 13 -4.86 5.29 -0.79
C ALA A 13 -4.28 4.22 -1.73
N ILE A 14 -3.05 3.78 -1.47
CA ILE A 14 -2.35 2.77 -2.29
C ILE A 14 -3.10 1.42 -2.29
N VAL A 15 -3.56 0.96 -1.12
CA VAL A 15 -4.36 -0.28 -1.04
C VAL A 15 -5.72 -0.13 -1.72
N ALA A 16 -6.33 1.06 -1.65
CA ALA A 16 -7.60 1.35 -2.30
C ALA A 16 -7.48 1.37 -3.84
N GLU A 17 -6.37 1.84 -4.42
CA GLU A 17 -6.13 1.77 -5.87
C GLU A 17 -6.17 0.32 -6.38
N GLN A 18 -5.59 -0.62 -5.62
CA GLN A 18 -5.70 -2.05 -5.93
C GLN A 18 -7.14 -2.54 -5.79
N ALA A 19 -7.84 -2.15 -4.72
CA ALA A 19 -9.20 -2.61 -4.43
C ALA A 19 -10.21 -2.15 -5.50
N LYS A 20 -9.99 -0.97 -6.09
CA LYS A 20 -10.76 -0.43 -7.21
C LYS A 20 -10.40 -1.05 -8.57
N GLY A 21 -9.31 -1.82 -8.63
CA GLY A 21 -8.82 -2.43 -9.87
C GLY A 21 -8.09 -1.45 -10.80
N GLU A 22 -7.70 -0.27 -10.32
CA GLU A 22 -7.02 0.75 -11.13
C GLU A 22 -5.59 0.35 -11.47
N ARG A 23 -4.92 -0.37 -10.56
CA ARG A 23 -3.56 -0.91 -10.75
C ARG A 23 -3.41 -2.28 -10.10
N ASN A 24 -2.64 -3.15 -10.71
CA ASN A 24 -2.24 -4.41 -10.08
C ASN A 24 -1.15 -4.18 -9.01
N VAL A 25 -0.99 -5.12 -8.07
CA VAL A 25 0.02 -5.07 -7.00
C VAL A 25 1.42 -4.84 -7.56
N ALA A 26 1.78 -5.49 -8.68
CA ALA A 26 3.09 -5.31 -9.31
C ALA A 26 3.35 -3.85 -9.74
N GLN A 27 2.35 -3.23 -10.39
CA GLN A 27 2.44 -1.83 -10.83
C GLN A 27 2.51 -0.87 -9.66
N ILE A 28 1.77 -1.14 -8.59
CA ILE A 28 1.80 -0.36 -7.34
C ILE A 28 3.18 -0.46 -6.69
N CYS A 29 3.74 -1.67 -6.61
CA CYS A 29 5.07 -1.90 -6.04
C CYS A 29 6.15 -1.14 -6.81
N GLU A 30 6.05 -1.11 -8.14
CA GLU A 30 6.98 -0.39 -9.02
C GLU A 30 6.78 1.13 -8.93
N HIS A 31 5.55 1.63 -9.00
CA HIS A 31 5.24 3.06 -8.96
C HIS A 31 5.58 3.70 -7.61
N ASP A 32 5.12 3.08 -6.51
CA ASP A 32 5.32 3.60 -5.16
C ASP A 32 6.66 3.17 -4.56
N GLN A 33 7.48 2.41 -5.30
CA GLN A 33 8.79 1.91 -4.85
C GLN A 33 8.67 1.16 -3.51
N ILE A 34 7.65 0.32 -3.40
CA ILE A 34 7.37 -0.51 -2.23
C ILE A 34 7.48 -1.99 -2.59
N SER A 35 7.82 -2.82 -1.61
CA SER A 35 7.78 -4.26 -1.81
C SER A 35 6.35 -4.80 -1.63
N ALA A 36 6.05 -5.92 -2.30
CA ALA A 36 4.78 -6.60 -2.14
C ALA A 36 4.49 -6.96 -0.66
N ALA A 37 5.52 -7.31 0.11
CA ALA A 37 5.38 -7.59 1.54
C ALA A 37 4.86 -6.39 2.33
N ILE A 38 5.32 -5.17 2.02
CA ILE A 38 4.83 -3.94 2.64
C ILE A 38 3.38 -3.68 2.23
N PHE A 39 3.05 -3.84 0.95
CA PHE A 39 1.69 -3.70 0.45
C PHE A 39 0.70 -4.65 1.17
N TYR A 40 1.03 -5.94 1.26
CA TYR A 40 0.18 -6.91 1.94
C TYR A 40 0.09 -6.64 3.45
N LYS A 41 1.16 -6.17 4.08
CA LYS A 41 1.11 -5.74 5.49
C LYS A 41 0.08 -4.64 5.70
N TRP A 42 0.05 -3.62 4.83
CA TRP A 42 -0.94 -2.54 4.90
C TRP A 42 -2.36 -3.04 4.63
N LYS A 43 -2.51 -3.95 3.66
CA LYS A 43 -3.81 -4.58 3.36
C LYS A 43 -4.35 -5.38 4.56
N THR A 44 -3.51 -6.18 5.22
CA THR A 44 -3.90 -6.93 6.41
C THR A 44 -4.20 -6.03 7.60
N GLN A 45 -3.49 -4.91 7.75
CA GLN A 45 -3.79 -3.92 8.80
C GLN A 45 -5.17 -3.29 8.61
N GLN A 46 -5.56 -2.95 7.37
CA GLN A 46 -6.89 -2.43 7.07
C GLN A 46 -8.02 -3.46 7.22
N ALA A 47 -7.73 -4.74 6.99
CA ALA A 47 -8.72 -5.81 7.19
C ALA A 47 -8.94 -6.19 8.67
N LYS A 48 -8.16 -5.61 9.60
CA LYS A 48 -8.25 -5.85 11.04
C LYS A 48 -8.95 -4.71 11.80
N GLU A 49 -9.30 -3.62 11.13
CA GLU A 49 -10.22 -2.59 11.65
C GLU A 49 -11.68 -2.96 11.31
#